data_AF-A0A0S2JD66-F1
#
_entry.id   AF-A0A0S2JD66-F1
#
_cell.length_a   1.000
_cell.length_b   1.000
_cell.length_c   1.000
_cell.angle_alpha   90.00
_cell.angle_beta   90.00
_cell.angle_gamma   90.00
#
_symmetry.space_group_name_H-M   'P 1'
#
loop_
_entity.id
_entity.type
_entity.pdbx_description
1 polymer ?
#
loop_
_entity_poly.entity_id
_entity_poly.type
_entity_poly.pdbx_seq_one_letter_code
_entity_poly.pdbx_strand_id
1 'polypeptide(L)'
;MKMISMVLMCFFLLACSASKVHLYTRYLSAQETEAITKNLEAHGFDVIANTLVFPDDVQQSTLLYSPFVEGENRVNVLIATLDKMGWTIANVQLLFAGNHYYTKNSIGLLLLPDGVRQSDKVTQQDLVNEYESKGCDTWIKLSLNSDASYQFLYLNKTDHQSEQLTGRWQITSYPYIELTSSNKMWRFYYEIQKSTTTDVVGKIELIELKPVDEHYTWPKCSFVYGLRV
;
A
#
# COMPACT_ATOMS: atom_id res chain seq x y z
N MET A 1 13.20 -13.87 59.03
CA MET A 1 12.36 -13.74 57.82
C MET A 1 12.13 -12.27 57.38
N LYS A 2 13.10 -11.36 57.52
CA LYS A 2 12.97 -9.96 57.05
C LYS A 2 13.86 -9.62 55.85
N MET A 3 14.93 -10.40 55.62
CA MET A 3 15.87 -10.19 54.50
C MET A 3 15.35 -10.75 53.16
N ILE A 4 14.43 -11.71 53.17
CA ILE A 4 13.88 -12.32 51.93
C ILE A 4 12.88 -11.37 51.24
N SER A 5 12.21 -10.49 52.01
CA SER A 5 11.23 -9.55 51.45
C SER A 5 11.87 -8.39 50.67
N MET A 6 13.15 -8.11 50.88
CA MET A 6 13.85 -6.99 50.23
C MET A 6 14.45 -7.37 48.86
N VAL A 7 14.74 -8.66 48.66
CA VAL A 7 15.24 -9.19 47.37
C VAL A 7 14.12 -9.30 46.32
N LEU A 8 12.89 -9.58 46.75
CA LEU A 8 11.74 -9.73 45.84
C LEU A 8 11.23 -8.38 45.27
N MET A 9 11.51 -7.26 45.96
CA MET A 9 11.08 -5.92 45.52
C MET A 9 11.97 -5.33 44.41
N CYS A 10 13.20 -5.81 44.24
CA CYS A 10 14.13 -5.30 43.23
C CYS A 10 13.89 -5.84 41.81
N PHE A 11 13.07 -6.89 41.64
CA PHE A 11 12.80 -7.50 40.33
C PHE A 11 11.71 -6.79 39.51
N PHE A 12 11.03 -5.77 40.07
CA PHE A 12 9.95 -5.06 39.37
C PHE A 12 10.38 -3.76 38.66
N LEU A 13 11.68 -3.42 38.62
CA LEU A 13 12.15 -2.12 38.09
C LEU A 13 12.88 -2.17 36.74
N LEU A 14 12.82 -3.27 36.01
CA LEU A 14 13.34 -3.35 34.64
C LEU A 14 12.21 -3.34 33.60
N ALA A 15 11.24 -2.44 33.74
CA ALA A 15 10.39 -2.07 32.61
C ALA A 15 11.20 -1.15 31.69
N CYS A 16 12.03 -1.74 30.83
CA CYS A 16 12.71 -0.99 29.78
C CYS A 16 11.62 -0.45 28.83
N SER A 17 11.53 0.88 28.72
CA SER A 17 10.58 1.53 27.82
C SER A 17 11.02 1.25 26.38
N ALA A 18 10.29 0.37 25.69
CA ALA A 18 10.59 0.02 24.30
C ALA A 18 10.28 1.21 23.39
N SER A 19 11.19 1.50 22.44
CA SER A 19 10.92 2.51 21.42
C SER A 19 9.80 2.04 20.51
N LYS A 20 8.82 2.92 20.27
CA LYS A 20 7.66 2.62 19.44
C LYS A 20 8.00 2.80 17.98
N VAL A 21 7.74 1.79 17.16
CA VAL A 21 7.88 1.82 15.71
C VAL A 21 6.50 1.83 15.09
N HIS A 22 6.08 2.96 14.55
CA HIS A 22 4.88 3.07 13.74
C HIS A 22 5.17 2.57 12.33
N LEU A 23 4.84 1.31 12.05
CA LEU A 23 5.04 0.68 10.75
C LEU A 23 3.87 1.01 9.83
N TYR A 24 4.15 1.70 8.73
CA TYR A 24 3.14 2.01 7.72
C TYR A 24 3.07 0.85 6.72
N THR A 25 1.99 0.07 6.79
CA THR A 25 1.88 -1.22 6.08
C THR A 25 1.24 -1.10 4.71
N ARG A 26 0.94 0.12 4.25
CA ARG A 26 0.17 0.36 3.02
C ARG A 26 0.75 -0.28 1.77
N TYR A 27 2.08 -0.38 1.66
CA TYR A 27 2.79 -0.98 0.52
C TYR A 27 3.44 -2.31 0.86
N LEU A 28 3.08 -2.90 2.01
CA LEU A 28 3.61 -4.17 2.47
C LEU A 28 2.52 -5.22 2.37
N SER A 29 2.87 -6.41 1.89
CA SER A 29 2.02 -7.59 2.04
C SER A 29 1.84 -7.95 3.52
N ALA A 30 0.83 -8.77 3.81
CA ALA A 30 0.63 -9.31 5.15
C ALA A 30 1.88 -10.10 5.64
N GLN A 31 2.51 -10.86 4.74
CA GLN A 31 3.71 -11.64 5.04
C GLN A 31 4.91 -10.76 5.37
N GLU A 32 5.16 -9.71 4.59
CA GLU A 32 6.24 -8.74 4.87
C GLU A 32 5.98 -8.01 6.18
N THR A 33 4.75 -7.54 6.40
CA THR A 33 4.34 -6.88 7.63
C THR A 33 4.62 -7.76 8.85
N GLU A 34 4.22 -9.02 8.81
CA GLU A 34 4.44 -9.98 9.88
C GLU A 34 5.94 -10.26 10.10
N ALA A 35 6.70 -10.47 9.03
CA ALA A 35 8.13 -10.73 9.11
C ALA A 35 8.91 -9.54 9.70
N ILE A 36 8.60 -8.31 9.29
CA ILE A 36 9.20 -7.08 9.81
C ILE A 36 8.84 -6.90 11.28
N THR A 37 7.55 -7.04 11.60
CA THR A 37 7.05 -6.89 12.98
C THR A 37 7.77 -7.84 13.93
N LYS A 38 7.80 -9.15 13.61
CA LYS A 38 8.48 -10.15 14.45
C LYS A 38 9.98 -9.87 14.62
N ASN A 39 10.66 -9.46 13.55
CA ASN A 39 12.10 -9.15 13.63
C ASN A 39 12.37 -7.92 14.51
N LEU A 40 11.58 -6.86 14.37
CA LEU A 40 11.75 -5.65 15.18
C LEU A 40 11.38 -5.91 16.65
N GLU A 41 10.30 -6.63 16.93
CA GLU A 41 9.93 -7.04 18.29
C GLU A 41 11.01 -7.89 18.95
N ALA A 42 11.64 -8.82 18.22
CA ALA A 42 12.77 -9.60 18.70
C ALA A 42 14.00 -8.74 19.06
N HIS A 43 14.11 -7.53 18.50
CA HIS A 43 15.13 -6.53 18.83
C HIS A 43 14.64 -5.48 19.85
N GLY A 44 13.54 -5.77 20.55
CA GLY A 44 13.03 -4.98 21.67
C GLY A 44 12.31 -3.69 21.27
N PHE A 45 11.79 -3.61 20.04
CA PHE A 45 10.91 -2.52 19.59
C PHE A 45 9.44 -2.88 19.85
N ASP A 46 8.60 -1.87 20.11
CA ASP A 46 7.14 -2.01 20.16
C ASP A 46 6.56 -1.57 18.82
N VAL A 47 6.04 -2.50 18.00
CA VAL A 47 5.63 -2.22 16.61
C VAL A 47 4.13 -1.98 16.53
N ILE A 48 3.75 -0.80 16.06
CA ILE A 48 2.36 -0.39 15.85
C ILE A 48 2.11 -0.26 14.34
N ALA A 49 1.52 -1.30 13.77
CA ALA A 49 1.11 -1.30 12.37
C ALA A 49 -0.06 -0.35 12.12
N ASN A 50 -0.01 0.40 11.02
CA ASN A 50 -1.11 1.25 10.57
C ASN A 50 -1.13 1.37 9.04
N THR A 51 -2.30 1.68 8.49
CA THR A 51 -2.51 1.82 7.04
C THR A 51 -2.60 3.28 6.59
N LEU A 52 -2.04 4.21 7.38
CA LEU A 52 -2.10 5.62 7.07
C LEU A 52 -1.34 5.92 5.77
N VAL A 53 -1.69 7.04 5.15
CA VAL A 53 -1.06 7.50 3.93
C VAL A 53 0.38 7.94 4.23
N PHE A 54 1.32 7.57 3.37
CA PHE A 54 2.66 8.17 3.38
C PHE A 54 2.54 9.66 3.02
N PRO A 55 3.34 10.56 3.63
CA PRO A 55 3.47 11.96 3.21
C PRO A 55 3.94 12.09 1.75
N ASP A 56 3.51 13.12 1.01
CA ASP A 56 3.74 13.26 -0.44
C ASP A 56 5.21 13.35 -0.87
N ASP A 57 6.09 13.75 0.05
CA ASP A 57 7.53 13.89 -0.14
C ASP A 57 8.32 12.57 0.05
N VAL A 58 7.67 11.48 0.49
CA VAL A 58 8.32 10.19 0.74
C VAL A 58 8.36 9.33 -0.52
N GLN A 59 9.41 9.50 -1.33
CA GLN A 59 9.59 8.75 -2.59
C GLN A 59 10.44 7.47 -2.44
N GLN A 60 11.01 7.22 -1.27
CA GLN A 60 11.87 6.09 -0.97
C GLN A 60 11.66 5.62 0.48
N SER A 61 12.08 4.39 0.80
CA SER A 61 12.05 3.87 2.18
C SER A 61 12.70 4.87 3.14
N THR A 62 11.90 5.37 4.08
CA THR A 62 12.22 6.49 4.94
C THR A 62 11.98 6.13 6.40
N LEU A 63 12.94 6.48 7.24
CA LEU A 63 12.85 6.38 8.69
C LEU A 63 12.72 7.79 9.27
N LEU A 64 11.61 8.05 9.95
CA LEU A 64 11.37 9.29 10.70
C LEU A 64 11.60 9.00 12.18
N TYR A 65 12.45 9.72 12.90
CA TYR A 65 12.70 9.42 14.31
C TYR A 65 12.68 10.64 15.23
N SER A 66 12.25 10.42 16.46
CA SER A 66 12.31 11.43 17.50
C SER A 66 13.76 11.61 17.96
N PRO A 67 14.29 12.83 18.16
CA PRO A 67 15.60 13.07 18.76
C PRO A 67 15.64 12.56 20.21
N PHE A 68 14.49 12.21 20.79
CA PHE A 68 14.35 11.60 22.11
C PHE A 68 14.06 10.09 22.02
N VAL A 69 14.52 9.40 20.98
CA VAL A 69 14.57 7.93 20.98
C VAL A 69 15.52 7.48 22.09
N GLU A 70 15.01 6.66 23.01
CA GLU A 70 15.77 6.19 24.17
C GLU A 70 16.69 5.04 23.77
N GLY A 71 17.92 5.05 24.27
CA GLY A 71 18.93 4.01 24.00
C GLY A 71 19.92 4.43 22.93
N GLU A 72 21.20 4.25 23.24
CA GLU A 72 22.28 4.53 22.29
C GLU A 72 22.13 3.66 21.04
N ASN A 73 22.33 4.25 19.87
CA ASN A 73 22.41 3.53 18.60
C ASN A 73 21.12 2.81 18.13
N ARG A 74 19.95 2.99 18.78
CA ARG A 74 18.72 2.25 18.43
C ARG A 74 18.25 2.44 16.99
N VAL A 75 18.36 3.65 16.45
CA VAL A 75 18.03 3.92 15.05
C VAL A 75 18.91 3.10 14.10
N ASN A 76 20.22 3.01 14.39
CA ASN A 76 21.15 2.23 13.58
C ASN A 76 20.93 0.72 13.72
N VAL A 77 20.55 0.24 14.92
CA VAL A 77 20.14 -1.16 15.11
C VAL A 77 18.93 -1.48 14.24
N LEU A 78 17.92 -0.62 14.23
CA LEU A 78 16.73 -0.78 13.40
C LEU A 78 17.11 -0.82 11.90
N ILE A 79 17.91 0.14 11.42
CA ILE A 79 18.37 0.18 10.02
C ILE A 79 19.14 -1.09 9.66
N ALA A 80 20.07 -1.54 10.51
CA ALA A 80 20.84 -2.76 10.25
C ALA A 80 19.97 -4.04 10.27
N THR A 81 18.93 -4.09 11.11
CA THR A 81 17.98 -5.20 11.10
C THR A 81 17.19 -5.23 9.79
N LEU A 82 16.74 -4.08 9.30
CA LEU A 82 16.01 -3.97 8.04
C LEU A 82 16.88 -4.29 6.82
N ASP A 83 18.12 -3.81 6.80
CA ASP A 83 19.08 -4.09 5.73
C ASP A 83 19.34 -5.60 5.56
N LYS A 84 19.49 -6.33 6.68
CA LYS A 84 19.59 -7.80 6.67
C LYS A 84 18.35 -8.50 6.11
N MET A 85 17.20 -7.84 6.15
CA MET A 85 15.94 -8.33 5.58
C MET A 85 15.75 -7.89 4.12
N GLY A 86 16.72 -7.19 3.52
CA GLY A 86 16.65 -6.68 2.15
C GLY A 86 15.99 -5.30 2.04
N TRP A 87 15.68 -4.64 3.15
CA TRP A 87 15.06 -3.31 3.15
C TRP A 87 16.11 -2.22 3.29
N THR A 88 16.44 -1.56 2.19
CA THR A 88 17.36 -0.42 2.21
C THR A 88 16.64 0.84 2.67
N ILE A 89 17.08 1.43 3.79
CA ILE A 89 16.61 2.74 4.24
C ILE A 89 17.43 3.83 3.56
N ALA A 90 16.86 4.45 2.54
CA ALA A 90 17.56 5.45 1.74
C ALA A 90 17.51 6.86 2.35
N ASN A 91 16.58 7.10 3.27
CA ASN A 91 16.39 8.40 3.90
C ASN A 91 16.11 8.26 5.40
N VAL A 92 16.83 9.04 6.20
CA VAL A 92 16.69 9.06 7.67
C VAL A 92 16.51 10.51 8.07
N GLN A 93 15.37 10.84 8.66
CA GLN A 93 15.01 12.20 9.03
C GLN A 93 14.55 12.27 10.47
N LEU A 94 14.83 13.40 11.10
CA LEU A 94 14.18 13.72 12.37
C LEU A 94 12.69 13.93 12.11
N LEU A 95 11.85 13.40 12.99
CA LEU A 95 10.53 13.96 13.19
C LEU A 95 10.80 15.47 13.50
N PHE A 96 10.43 16.44 12.65
CA PHE A 96 10.44 17.94 12.75
C PHE A 96 11.68 18.82 12.45
N ALA A 97 11.38 20.07 11.99
CA ALA A 97 11.77 21.35 12.64
C ALA A 97 10.89 22.58 12.19
N GLY A 98 10.08 23.13 13.11
CA GLY A 98 9.00 24.12 12.95
C GLY A 98 7.98 23.95 14.10
N ASN A 99 6.74 24.51 14.09
CA ASN A 99 5.80 24.42 15.24
C ASN A 99 5.13 23.03 15.51
N HIS A 100 5.98 21.99 15.57
CA HIS A 100 6.04 20.83 16.45
C HIS A 100 4.97 19.73 16.45
N TYR A 101 5.43 18.47 16.53
CA TYR A 101 4.75 17.37 17.26
C TYR A 101 5.61 16.12 17.59
N TYR A 102 6.60 16.22 18.46
CA TYR A 102 7.41 15.04 18.84
C TYR A 102 6.66 14.13 19.82
N THR A 103 6.19 12.96 19.37
CA THR A 103 5.95 11.85 20.31
C THR A 103 7.29 11.37 20.85
N LYS A 104 7.45 11.32 22.18
CA LYS A 104 8.69 10.83 22.81
C LYS A 104 8.92 9.37 22.42
N ASN A 105 10.19 8.97 22.28
CA ASN A 105 10.61 7.58 22.04
C ASN A 105 9.89 6.85 20.89
N SER A 106 9.66 7.55 19.77
CA SER A 106 8.89 7.05 18.62
C SER A 106 9.68 7.15 17.31
N ILE A 107 9.44 6.18 16.42
CA ILE A 107 10.01 6.05 15.09
C ILE A 107 8.86 5.78 14.11
N GLY A 108 8.74 6.56 13.05
CA GLY A 108 7.91 6.25 11.89
C GLY A 108 8.72 5.47 10.86
N LEU A 109 8.20 4.33 10.43
CA LEU A 109 8.85 3.46 9.46
C LEU A 109 7.99 3.33 8.21
N LEU A 110 8.48 3.92 7.13
CA LEU A 110 7.82 3.98 5.83
C LEU A 110 8.67 3.18 4.84
N LEU A 111 8.23 1.97 4.49
CA LEU A 111 8.95 1.07 3.60
C LEU A 111 8.28 1.04 2.22
N LEU A 112 9.09 1.23 1.19
CA LEU A 112 8.71 1.09 -0.20
C LEU A 112 9.49 -0.08 -0.80
N PRO A 113 8.81 -1.11 -1.34
CA PRO A 113 9.48 -2.19 -2.07
C PRO A 113 10.24 -1.65 -3.27
N ASP A 114 11.31 -2.36 -3.66
CA ASP A 114 12.08 -1.99 -4.84
C ASP A 114 11.20 -1.87 -6.08
N GLY A 115 11.31 -0.74 -6.78
CA GLY A 115 10.52 -0.44 -7.98
C GLY A 115 9.16 0.21 -7.72
N VAL A 116 8.73 0.37 -6.46
CA VAL A 116 7.49 1.07 -6.10
C VAL A 116 7.80 2.53 -5.74
N ARG A 117 7.20 3.50 -6.44
CA ARG A 117 7.29 4.93 -6.14
C ARG A 117 5.97 5.44 -5.58
N GLN A 118 5.99 6.41 -4.68
CA GLN A 118 4.75 7.04 -4.22
C GLN A 118 4.03 7.82 -5.34
N SER A 119 4.77 8.29 -6.34
CA SER A 119 4.23 8.80 -7.62
C SER A 119 3.49 7.76 -8.46
N ASP A 120 3.51 6.48 -8.08
CA ASP A 120 2.75 5.42 -8.76
C ASP A 120 1.30 5.37 -8.29
N LYS A 121 0.88 6.19 -7.32
CA LYS A 121 -0.54 6.36 -7.01
C LYS A 121 -1.26 6.93 -8.23
N VAL A 122 -2.07 6.08 -8.85
CA VAL A 122 -3.03 6.49 -9.86
C VAL A 122 -4.15 7.27 -9.16
N THR A 123 -4.37 8.52 -9.56
CA THR A 123 -5.50 9.31 -9.08
C THR A 123 -6.80 8.80 -9.70
N GLN A 124 -7.95 9.20 -9.15
CA GLN A 124 -9.23 8.92 -9.82
C GLN A 124 -9.23 9.47 -11.25
N GLN A 125 -8.64 10.63 -11.49
CA GLN A 125 -8.59 11.24 -12.81
C GLN A 125 -7.73 10.43 -13.79
N ASP A 126 -6.61 9.88 -13.33
CA ASP A 126 -5.75 9.02 -14.16
C ASP A 126 -6.45 7.69 -14.53
N LEU A 127 -7.44 7.26 -13.72
CA LEU A 127 -8.25 6.08 -14.02
C LEU A 127 -9.36 6.35 -15.05
N VAL A 128 -9.75 7.60 -15.29
CA VAL A 128 -10.85 7.95 -16.21
C VAL A 128 -10.39 7.75 -17.64
N ASN A 129 -10.65 6.56 -18.19
CA ASN A 129 -10.19 6.13 -19.50
C ASN A 129 -11.06 5.00 -20.06
N GLU A 130 -10.88 4.73 -21.35
CA GLU A 130 -11.33 3.49 -21.97
C GLU A 130 -10.21 2.45 -21.90
N TYR A 131 -10.53 1.30 -21.34
CA TYR A 131 -9.62 0.17 -21.20
C TYR A 131 -10.02 -0.94 -22.16
N GLU A 132 -9.02 -1.46 -22.86
CA GLU A 132 -9.18 -2.60 -23.74
C GLU A 132 -8.99 -3.89 -22.95
N SER A 133 -9.86 -4.87 -23.20
CA SER A 133 -9.77 -6.15 -22.50
C SER A 133 -8.58 -6.99 -23.01
N LYS A 134 -7.89 -7.64 -22.09
CA LYS A 134 -6.71 -8.49 -22.34
C LYS A 134 -6.91 -9.85 -21.69
N GLY A 135 -6.62 -10.91 -22.43
CA GLY A 135 -6.76 -12.30 -21.96
C GLY A 135 -8.22 -12.80 -21.92
N CYS A 136 -9.09 -12.27 -22.78
CA CYS A 136 -10.53 -12.54 -22.76
C CYS A 136 -10.96 -13.41 -23.93
N ASP A 137 -11.95 -14.27 -23.71
CA ASP A 137 -12.62 -15.03 -24.79
C ASP A 137 -13.43 -14.12 -25.72
N THR A 138 -13.87 -12.97 -25.22
CA THR A 138 -14.63 -11.97 -25.97
C THR A 138 -14.02 -10.60 -25.78
N TRP A 139 -14.04 -9.79 -26.85
CA TRP A 139 -13.57 -8.42 -26.77
C TRP A 139 -14.58 -7.55 -26.03
N ILE A 140 -14.12 -6.96 -24.94
CA ILE A 140 -14.89 -6.08 -24.06
C ILE A 140 -14.11 -4.78 -23.89
N LYS A 141 -14.79 -3.66 -23.77
CA LYS A 141 -14.19 -2.43 -23.24
C LYS A 141 -14.77 -2.10 -21.89
N LEU A 142 -13.93 -1.59 -20.99
CA LEU A 142 -14.36 -0.96 -19.76
C LEU A 142 -14.12 0.55 -19.88
N SER A 143 -15.18 1.33 -19.78
CA SER A 143 -15.08 2.78 -19.64
C SER A 143 -15.24 3.15 -18.17
N LEU A 144 -14.28 3.90 -17.62
CA LEU A 144 -14.39 4.57 -16.34
C LEU A 144 -14.56 6.07 -16.58
N ASN A 145 -15.70 6.62 -16.17
CA ASN A 145 -16.05 8.01 -16.41
C ASN A 145 -15.70 8.91 -15.21
N SER A 146 -15.52 10.21 -15.48
CA SER A 146 -15.15 11.22 -14.47
C SER A 146 -16.20 11.46 -13.39
N ASP A 147 -17.46 11.08 -13.63
CA ASP A 147 -18.55 11.14 -12.66
C ASP A 147 -18.62 9.90 -11.75
N ALA A 148 -17.56 9.09 -11.76
CA ALA A 148 -17.47 7.81 -11.06
C ALA A 148 -18.47 6.74 -11.57
N SER A 149 -19.02 6.88 -12.78
CA SER A 149 -19.78 5.82 -13.44
C SER A 149 -18.86 4.91 -14.27
N TYR A 150 -19.22 3.64 -14.42
CA TYR A 150 -18.54 2.71 -15.34
C TYR A 150 -19.51 2.12 -16.35
N GLN A 151 -18.96 1.67 -17.48
CA GLN A 151 -19.69 0.90 -18.48
C GLN A 151 -18.83 -0.20 -19.10
N PHE A 152 -19.38 -1.41 -19.22
CA PHE A 152 -18.84 -2.47 -20.08
C PHE A 152 -19.49 -2.42 -21.46
N LEU A 153 -18.67 -2.40 -22.52
CA LEU A 153 -19.11 -2.38 -23.93
C LEU A 153 -18.67 -3.66 -24.63
N TYR A 154 -19.59 -4.34 -25.31
CA TYR A 154 -19.33 -5.57 -26.06
C TYR A 154 -19.48 -5.30 -27.57
N LEU A 155 -18.54 -5.78 -28.39
CA LEU A 155 -18.60 -5.59 -29.85
C LEU A 155 -19.78 -6.34 -30.52
N ASN A 156 -20.23 -7.46 -29.96
CA ASN A 156 -21.09 -8.42 -30.66
C ASN A 156 -22.45 -8.72 -29.99
N LYS A 157 -22.98 -7.85 -29.11
CA LYS A 157 -24.33 -8.03 -28.56
C LYS A 157 -25.26 -6.90 -28.94
N THR A 158 -26.20 -7.20 -29.82
CA THR A 158 -27.49 -6.51 -29.90
C THR A 158 -28.25 -6.77 -28.60
N ASP A 159 -28.39 -5.70 -27.81
CA ASP A 159 -29.51 -5.48 -26.90
C ASP A 159 -29.79 -6.56 -25.86
N HIS A 160 -29.13 -6.45 -24.71
CA HIS A 160 -29.82 -6.51 -23.44
C HIS A 160 -29.02 -5.68 -22.44
N GLN A 161 -29.65 -4.61 -21.91
CA GLN A 161 -29.17 -3.87 -20.74
C GLN A 161 -29.15 -4.82 -19.53
N SER A 162 -28.15 -5.71 -19.47
CA SER A 162 -27.85 -6.42 -18.24
C SER A 162 -27.45 -5.37 -17.22
N GLU A 163 -28.16 -5.29 -16.10
CA GLU A 163 -27.95 -4.30 -15.03
C GLU A 163 -26.53 -4.33 -14.42
N GLN A 164 -25.73 -5.31 -14.83
CA GLN A 164 -24.32 -5.52 -14.48
C GLN A 164 -23.35 -4.74 -15.39
N LEU A 165 -23.82 -4.24 -16.53
CA LEU A 165 -22.98 -3.56 -17.52
C LEU A 165 -22.64 -2.13 -17.14
N THR A 166 -23.39 -1.55 -16.20
CA THR A 166 -23.22 -0.17 -15.76
C THR A 166 -23.27 -0.10 -14.25
N GLY A 167 -22.64 0.92 -13.68
CA GLY A 167 -22.74 1.19 -12.27
C GLY A 167 -21.81 2.31 -11.84
N ARG A 168 -21.33 2.23 -10.59
CA ARG A 168 -20.37 3.19 -10.05
C ARG A 168 -19.06 2.52 -9.68
N TRP A 169 -17.96 3.25 -9.78
CA TRP A 169 -16.64 2.78 -9.38
C TRP A 169 -16.03 3.67 -8.31
N GLN A 170 -15.14 3.11 -7.50
CA GLN A 170 -14.38 3.85 -6.50
C GLN A 170 -13.07 3.13 -6.17
N ILE A 171 -12.04 3.90 -5.81
CA ILE A 171 -10.84 3.34 -5.18
C ILE A 171 -11.19 3.08 -3.71
N THR A 172 -11.26 1.80 -3.31
CA THR A 172 -11.58 1.41 -1.92
C THR A 172 -10.36 1.56 -1.03
N SER A 173 -9.25 0.94 -1.45
CA SER A 173 -7.93 1.06 -0.85
C SER A 173 -6.90 0.83 -1.95
N TYR A 174 -6.05 1.82 -2.27
CA TYR A 174 -5.00 1.61 -3.26
C TYR A 174 -4.14 0.37 -2.90
N PRO A 175 -3.83 -0.54 -3.86
CA PRO A 175 -4.04 -0.43 -5.30
C PRO A 175 -5.40 -0.96 -5.82
N TYR A 176 -6.43 -1.09 -5.01
CA TYR A 176 -7.70 -1.71 -5.39
C TYR A 176 -8.80 -0.72 -5.79
N ILE A 177 -9.56 -1.11 -6.81
CA ILE A 177 -10.78 -0.45 -7.27
C ILE A 177 -11.96 -1.43 -7.15
N GLU A 178 -13.12 -0.91 -6.72
CA GLU A 178 -14.40 -1.62 -6.69
C GLU A 178 -15.34 -1.00 -7.72
N LEU A 179 -15.98 -1.85 -8.52
CA LEU A 179 -17.07 -1.50 -9.43
C LEU A 179 -18.36 -2.11 -8.87
N THR A 180 -19.35 -1.29 -8.54
CA THR A 180 -20.67 -1.71 -8.04
C THR A 180 -21.72 -1.50 -9.11
N SER A 181 -22.41 -2.56 -9.53
CA SER A 181 -23.49 -2.48 -10.53
C SER A 181 -24.64 -1.56 -10.12
N SER A 182 -25.41 -1.06 -11.10
CA SER A 182 -26.56 -0.18 -10.85
C SER A 182 -27.61 -0.79 -9.91
N ASN A 183 -27.82 -2.11 -10.00
CA ASN A 183 -28.73 -2.85 -9.11
C ASN A 183 -28.11 -3.21 -7.74
N LYS A 184 -26.83 -2.85 -7.50
CA LYS A 184 -26.06 -3.11 -6.27
C LYS A 184 -25.84 -4.59 -5.91
N MET A 185 -26.27 -5.52 -6.78
CA MET A 185 -26.14 -6.96 -6.56
C MET A 185 -24.74 -7.47 -6.91
N TRP A 186 -24.01 -6.76 -7.79
CA TRP A 186 -22.73 -7.21 -8.32
C TRP A 186 -21.63 -6.23 -7.92
N ARG A 187 -20.54 -6.78 -7.42
CA ARG A 187 -19.33 -6.05 -7.08
C ARG A 187 -18.16 -6.73 -7.76
N PHE A 188 -17.32 -5.94 -8.41
CA PHE A 188 -16.12 -6.41 -9.07
C PHE A 188 -14.92 -5.72 -8.45
N TYR A 189 -13.89 -6.49 -8.13
CA TYR A 189 -12.67 -6.00 -7.49
C TYR A 189 -11.49 -6.19 -8.43
N TYR A 190 -10.77 -5.10 -8.68
CA TYR A 190 -9.55 -5.12 -9.49
C TYR A 190 -8.39 -4.49 -8.73
N GLU A 191 -7.20 -5.04 -8.93
CA GLU A 191 -5.92 -4.45 -8.57
C GLU A 191 -5.42 -3.57 -9.72
N ILE A 192 -5.04 -2.34 -9.41
CA ILE A 192 -4.44 -1.36 -10.30
C ILE A 192 -2.94 -1.63 -10.36
N GLN A 193 -2.45 -1.98 -11.55
CA GLN A 193 -1.02 -2.19 -11.80
C GLN A 193 -0.53 -1.17 -12.82
N LYS A 194 0.45 -0.34 -12.43
CA LYS A 194 1.19 0.49 -13.38
C LYS A 194 2.40 -0.27 -13.90
N SER A 195 2.65 -0.16 -15.18
CA SER A 195 3.91 -0.61 -15.78
C SER A 195 4.35 0.36 -16.86
N THR A 196 5.57 0.21 -17.34
CA THR A 196 6.06 0.98 -18.47
C THR A 196 6.62 0.04 -19.50
N THR A 197 6.23 0.23 -20.75
CA THR A 197 6.79 -0.48 -21.91
C THR A 197 7.41 0.51 -22.88
N THR A 198 8.13 0.02 -23.88
CA THR A 198 8.73 0.83 -24.94
C THR A 198 8.44 0.14 -26.27
N ASP A 199 7.90 0.89 -27.22
CA ASP A 199 7.70 0.43 -28.59
C ASP A 199 8.67 1.13 -29.54
N VAL A 200 8.49 0.92 -30.84
CA VAL A 200 9.32 1.53 -31.88
C VAL A 200 9.24 3.07 -31.93
N VAL A 201 8.25 3.67 -31.26
CA VAL A 201 7.99 5.12 -31.26
C VAL A 201 8.42 5.77 -29.95
N GLY A 202 8.36 5.06 -28.82
CA GLY A 202 8.80 5.60 -27.54
C GLY A 202 8.24 4.85 -26.33
N LYS A 203 8.27 5.53 -25.19
CA LYS A 203 7.85 4.97 -23.91
C LYS A 203 6.33 5.05 -23.76
N ILE A 204 5.71 4.01 -23.22
CA ILE A 204 4.27 3.93 -22.95
C ILE A 204 4.07 3.55 -21.50
N GLU A 205 3.37 4.37 -20.74
CA GLU A 205 2.85 4.03 -19.42
C GLU A 205 1.55 3.25 -19.57
N LEU A 206 1.48 2.08 -18.93
CA LEU A 206 0.31 1.21 -18.94
C LEU A 206 -0.32 1.19 -17.56
N ILE A 207 -1.65 1.26 -17.53
CA ILE A 207 -2.47 0.97 -16.36
C ILE A 207 -3.26 -0.29 -16.69
N GLU A 208 -3.05 -1.34 -15.91
CA GLU A 208 -3.77 -2.61 -16.02
C GLU A 208 -4.63 -2.83 -14.77
N LEU A 209 -5.92 -3.08 -14.96
CA LEU A 209 -6.85 -3.51 -13.91
C LEU A 209 -6.93 -5.03 -13.94
N LYS A 210 -6.27 -5.69 -12.99
CA LYS A 210 -6.28 -7.15 -12.86
C LYS A 210 -7.36 -7.61 -11.88
N PRO A 211 -8.19 -8.61 -12.23
CA PRO A 211 -9.21 -9.09 -11.33
C PRO A 211 -8.56 -9.72 -10.08
N VAL A 212 -9.08 -9.37 -8.90
CA VAL A 212 -8.55 -9.88 -7.61
C VAL A 212 -9.00 -11.31 -7.33
N ASP A 213 -10.22 -11.68 -7.74
CA ASP A 213 -10.78 -13.01 -7.53
C ASP A 213 -11.25 -13.65 -8.84
N GLU A 214 -11.23 -14.99 -8.88
CA GLU A 214 -11.91 -15.79 -9.91
C GLU A 214 -13.43 -15.71 -9.70
N HIS A 215 -14.06 -14.66 -10.23
CA HIS A 215 -15.51 -14.54 -10.17
C HIS A 215 -16.14 -15.59 -11.09
N TYR A 216 -16.97 -16.47 -10.54
CA TYR A 216 -17.63 -17.60 -11.23
C TYR A 216 -18.47 -17.20 -12.46
N THR A 217 -18.74 -15.91 -12.67
CA THR A 217 -19.66 -15.37 -13.67
C THR A 217 -19.01 -14.48 -14.73
N TRP A 218 -17.70 -14.26 -14.69
CA TRP A 218 -16.99 -13.38 -15.63
C TRP A 218 -15.70 -14.01 -16.18
N PRO A 219 -15.34 -13.78 -17.45
CA PRO A 219 -14.09 -14.27 -18.01
C PRO A 219 -12.90 -13.69 -17.22
N LYS A 220 -11.83 -14.48 -17.07
CA LYS A 220 -10.57 -14.10 -16.39
C LYS A 220 -9.82 -13.04 -17.19
N CYS A 221 -10.39 -11.84 -17.27
CA CYS A 221 -9.92 -10.75 -18.11
C CYS A 221 -9.29 -9.64 -17.28
N SER A 222 -8.23 -9.05 -17.81
CA SER A 222 -7.73 -7.75 -17.34
C SER A 222 -8.14 -6.64 -18.30
N PHE A 223 -8.11 -5.41 -17.83
CA PHE A 223 -8.43 -4.22 -18.62
C PHE A 223 -7.23 -3.29 -18.67
N VAL A 224 -6.78 -2.92 -19.87
CA VAL A 224 -5.52 -2.17 -20.07
C VAL A 224 -5.78 -0.84 -20.77
N TYR A 225 -5.20 0.21 -20.23
CA TYR A 225 -5.10 1.53 -20.85
C TYR A 225 -3.62 1.91 -21.00
N GLY A 226 -3.27 2.60 -22.09
CA GLY A 226 -1.90 3.04 -22.35
C GLY A 226 -1.81 4.51 -22.72
N LEU A 227 -0.94 5.24 -22.03
CA LEU A 227 -0.60 6.64 -22.30
C LEU A 227 0.83 6.71 -22.84
N ARG A 228 1.03 7.35 -24.00
CA ARG A 228 2.37 7.58 -24.55
C ARG A 228 3.01 8.79 -23.86
N VAL A 229 4.30 8.66 -23.49
CA VAL A 229 5.10 9.67 -22.79
C VAL A 229 6.23 10.16 -23.68
#